data_AF-A0A918CZR4-F1
#
_entry.id   AF-A0A918CZR4-F1
#
_cell.length_a   1.000
_cell.length_b   1.000
_cell.length_c   1.000
_cell.angle_alpha   90.00
_cell.angle_beta   90.00
_cell.angle_gamma   90.00
#
_symmetry.space_group_name_H-M   'P 1'
#
loop_
_entity.id
_entity.type
_entity.pdbx_description
1 polymer ?
#
loop_
_entity_poly.entity_id
_entity_poly.type
_entity_poly.pdbx_seq_one_letter_code
_entity_poly.pdbx_strand_id
1 'polypeptide(L)' 'MYQKSIALAYILWLIFGQFGIHRFYMGRIGTGIMQLLLGVTGWATKWILIGYIPLGILWLWMLVDIFLIPGMCRNPR' A
#
# COMPACT_ATOMS: atom_id res chain seq x y z
N MET A 1 -5.65 -7.48 -22.19
CA MET A 1 -5.12 -7.21 -20.84
C MET A 1 -6.28 -7.34 -19.86
N TYR A 2 -6.21 -8.29 -18.92
CA TYR A 2 -7.31 -8.54 -17.98
C TYR A 2 -7.33 -7.43 -16.91
N GLN A 3 -8.36 -6.58 -16.91
CA GLN A 3 -8.48 -5.50 -15.92
C GLN A 3 -8.73 -6.10 -14.54
N LYS A 4 -8.10 -5.53 -13.51
CA LYS A 4 -8.30 -5.96 -12.12
C LYS A 4 -9.51 -5.24 -11.53
N SER A 5 -10.22 -5.89 -10.61
CA SER A 5 -11.40 -5.31 -9.99
C SER A 5 -11.00 -4.13 -9.08
N ILE A 6 -11.48 -2.94 -9.41
CA ILE A 6 -11.26 -1.71 -8.65
C ILE A 6 -11.84 -1.84 -7.24
N ALA A 7 -13.05 -2.39 -7.13
CA ALA A 7 -13.70 -2.62 -5.84
C ALA A 7 -12.84 -3.53 -4.94
N LEU A 8 -12.30 -4.62 -5.49
CA LEU A 8 -11.43 -5.51 -4.74
C LEU A 8 -10.13 -4.81 -4.34
N ALA A 9 -9.54 -3.98 -5.21
CA ALA A 9 -8.35 -3.21 -4.89
C ALA A 9 -8.57 -2.22 -3.73
N TYR A 10 -9.73 -1.55 -3.67
CA TYR A 10 -10.09 -0.69 -2.54
C TYR A 10 -10.35 -1.47 -1.24
N ILE A 11 -10.97 -2.65 -1.32
CA ILE A 11 -11.14 -3.53 -0.15
C ILE A 11 -9.78 -3.96 0.40
N LEU A 12 -8.88 -4.40 -0.47
CA LEU A 12 -7.51 -4.76 -0.09
C LEU A 12 -6.75 -3.56 0.50
N TRP A 13 -6.96 -2.37 -0.04
CA TRP A 13 -6.34 -1.15 0.47
C TRP A 13 -6.90 -0.77 1.85
N LEU A 14 -8.19 -0.95 2.10
CA LEU A 14 -8.82 -0.58 3.38
C LEU A 14 -8.42 -1.55 4.51
N ILE A 15 -8.39 -2.85 4.24
CA ILE A 15 -8.11 -3.88 5.25
C ILE A 15 -6.61 -4.12 5.40
N PHE A 16 -5.87 -4.15 4.29
CA PHE A 16 -4.47 -4.56 4.24
C PHE A 16 -3.54 -3.49 3.66
N GLY A 17 -3.98 -2.24 3.56
CA GLY A 17 -3.18 -1.16 2.98
C GLY A 17 -1.88 -0.89 3.73
N GLN A 18 -1.86 -1.06 5.05
CA GLN A 18 -0.63 -0.99 5.85
C GLN A 18 0.46 -1.98 5.40
N PHE A 19 0.06 -3.11 4.82
CA PHE A 19 0.96 -4.16 4.35
C PHE A 19 1.22 -4.06 2.84
N GLY A 20 0.62 -3.09 2.14
CA GLY A 20 0.78 -2.92 0.68
C GLY A 20 0.13 -4.00 -0.18
N ILE A 21 -0.80 -4.78 0.37
CA ILE A 21 -1.42 -5.96 -0.31
C ILE A 21 -2.20 -5.56 -1.57
N HIS A 22 -2.81 -4.38 -1.59
CA HIS A 22 -3.47 -3.85 -2.79
C HIS A 22 -2.48 -3.71 -3.96
N ARG A 23 -1.25 -3.25 -3.73
CA ARG A 23 -0.23 -3.13 -4.79
C ARG A 23 0.25 -4.47 -5.32
N PHE A 24 0.33 -5.50 -4.47
CA PHE A 24 0.62 -6.87 -4.92
C PHE A 24 -0.49 -7.42 -5.84
N TYR A 25 -1.77 -7.16 -5.53
CA TYR A 25 -2.89 -7.56 -6.38
C TYR A 25 -2.84 -6.93 -7.79
N MET A 26 -2.31 -5.71 -7.89
CA MET A 26 -2.13 -4.98 -9.15
C MET A 26 -0.78 -5.27 -9.84
N GLY A 27 -0.01 -6.24 -9.34
CA GLY A 27 1.29 -6.66 -9.91
C GLY A 27 2.46 -5.72 -9.61
N ARG A 28 2.28 -4.75 -8.72
CA ARG A 28 3.30 -3.74 -8.38
C ARG A 28 4.15 -4.17 -7.19
N ILE A 29 4.83 -5.30 -7.38
CA ILE A 29 5.62 -5.99 -6.34
C ILE A 29 6.64 -5.04 -5.69
N GLY A 30 7.46 -4.32 -6.47
CA GLY A 30 8.51 -3.45 -5.91
C GLY A 30 7.98 -2.39 -4.93
N THR A 31 6.92 -1.67 -5.32
CA THR A 31 6.29 -0.68 -4.43
C THR A 31 5.46 -1.30 -3.30
N GLY A 32 4.92 -2.51 -3.49
CA GLY A 32 4.24 -3.26 -2.43
C GLY A 32 5.22 -3.70 -1.35
N ILE A 33 6.41 -4.18 -1.73
CA ILE A 33 7.50 -4.52 -0.79
C ILE A 33 7.94 -3.27 -0.02
N MET A 34 8.08 -2.12 -0.68
CA MET A 34 8.43 -0.87 -0.01
C MET A 34 7.40 -0.49 1.07
N GLN A 35 6.09 -0.59 0.76
CA GLN A 35 5.03 -0.35 1.75
C GLN A 35 5.08 -1.36 2.90
N LEU A 36 5.31 -2.64 2.60
CA LEU A 36 5.45 -3.68 3.62
C LEU A 36 6.64 -3.42 4.54
N LEU A 37 7.80 -3.05 4.00
CA LEU A 37 8.99 -2.72 4.78
C LEU A 37 8.76 -1.47 5.64
N LEU A 38 8.14 -0.41 5.10
CA LEU A 38 7.78 0.78 5.88
C LEU A 38 6.78 0.46 7.01
N GLY A 39 5.79 -0.39 6.73
CA GLY A 39 4.82 -0.85 7.73
C GLY A 39 5.49 -1.67 8.83
N VAL A 40 6.27 -2.68 8.47
CA VAL A 40 6.98 -3.56 9.41
C VAL A 40 7.98 -2.76 10.24
N THR A 41 8.84 -1.95 9.61
CA THR A 41 9.83 -1.12 10.33
C THR A 41 9.14 -0.07 11.21
N GLY A 42 8.08 0.58 10.72
CA GLY A 42 7.33 1.56 11.47
C GLY A 42 6.63 0.99 12.70
N TRP A 43 5.98 -0.17 12.57
CA TRP A 43 5.41 -0.88 13.73
C TRP A 43 6.49 -1.40 14.67
N ALA A 44 7.59 -1.96 14.15
CA ALA A 44 8.68 -2.52 14.94
C ALA A 44 9.48 -1.46 15.72
N THR A 45 9.53 -0.21 15.25
CA THR A 45 10.28 0.89 15.90
C THR A 45 9.38 1.89 16.63
N LYS A 46 8.06 1.66 16.66
CA LYS A 46 7.06 2.54 17.30
C LYS A 46 7.35 2.77 18.79
N TRP A 47 7.84 1.74 19.49
CA TRP A 47 8.14 1.78 20.94
C TRP A 47 9.22 2.81 21.31
N ILE A 48 10.09 3.18 20.36
CA ILE A 48 11.19 4.14 20.53
C ILE A 48 10.78 5.54 20.03
N LEU A 49 9.48 5.78 19.76
CA LEU A 49 8.92 6.98 19.12
C LEU A 49 9.43 7.28 17.69
N ILE A 50 10.48 6.61 17.20
CA ILE A 50 11.01 6.81 15.84
C ILE A 50 10.05 6.24 14.79
N GLY A 51 9.37 5.12 15.09
CA GLY A 51 8.49 4.44 14.14
C GLY A 51 7.26 5.24 13.68
N TYR A 52 6.91 6.33 14.37
CA TYR A 52 5.83 7.22 13.92
C TYR A 52 6.17 7.95 12.62
N ILE A 53 7.46 8.19 12.33
CA ILE A 53 7.90 8.84 11.08
C ILE A 53 7.61 7.97 9.85
N PRO A 54 8.13 6.73 9.74
CA PRO A 54 7.82 5.86 8.60
C PRO A 54 6.35 5.48 8.50
N LEU A 55 5.64 5.36 9.64
CA LEU A 55 4.18 5.19 9.63
C LEU A 55 3.50 6.44 9.03
N GLY A 56 3.86 7.65 9.46
CA GLY A 56 3.30 8.89 8.90
C GLY A 56 3.48 8.97 7.38
N ILE A 57 4.68 8.63 6.88
CA ILE A 57 4.97 8.55 5.44
C ILE A 57 4.08 7.50 4.76
N LEU A 58 3.95 6.31 5.36
CA LEU A 58 3.11 5.24 4.82
C LEU A 58 1.64 5.65 4.73
N TRP A 59 1.10 6.31 5.75
CA TRP A 59 -0.29 6.78 5.76
C TRP A 59 -0.53 7.88 4.72
N LEU A 60 0.39 8.83 4.58
CA LEU A 60 0.37 9.81 3.48
C LEU A 60 0.39 9.13 2.12
N TRP A 61 1.25 8.13 1.95
CA TRP A 61 1.32 7.35 0.72
C TRP A 61 0.00 6.59 0.46
N MET A 62 -0.63 6.02 1.49
CA MET A 62 -1.93 5.37 1.36
C MET A 62 -3.03 6.33 0.90
N LEU A 63 -2.99 7.61 1.32
CA LEU A 63 -3.93 8.63 0.82
C LEU A 63 -3.71 8.92 -0.67
N VAL A 64 -2.45 9.01 -1.11
CA VAL A 64 -2.13 9.14 -2.54
C VAL A 64 -2.59 7.91 -3.32
N ASP A 65 -2.52 6.72 -2.71
CA ASP A 65 -2.97 5.48 -3.35
C ASP A 65 -4.45 5.46 -3.70
N ILE A 66 -5.31 6.20 -2.96
CA ILE A 66 -6.74 6.35 -3.30
C ILE A 66 -6.93 6.83 -4.75
N PHE A 67 -6.08 7.76 -5.19
CA PHE A 67 -6.11 8.32 -6.54
C PHE A 67 -5.37 7.45 -7.56
N LEU A 68 -4.37 6.69 -7.13
CA LEU A 68 -3.58 5.84 -8.02
C LEU A 68 -4.30 4.52 -8.35
N ILE A 69 -5.08 3.95 -7.43
CA ILE A 69 -5.74 2.63 -7.57
C ILE A 69 -6.51 2.49 -8.89
N PRO A 70 -7.38 3.45 -9.31
CA PRO A 70 -8.10 3.33 -10.58
C PRO A 70 -7.17 3.22 -11.78
N GLY A 71 -6.07 3.98 -11.79
CA GLY A 71 -5.07 3.91 -12.86
C GLY A 71 -4.29 2.59 -12.85
N MET A 72 -3.99 2.06 -11.66
CA MET A 72 -3.28 0.80 -11.50
C MET A 72 -4.13 -0.42 -11.90
N CYS A 73 -5.44 -0.39 -11.65
CA CYS A 73 -6.36 -1.46 -12.07
C CYS A 73 -6.59 -1.52 -13.59
N ARG A 74 -6.50 -0.38 -14.28
CA ARG A 74 -6.59 -0.29 -15.75
C ARG A 74 -5.36 -0.84 -16.46
N ASN A 75 -4.18 -0.76 -15.83
CA ASN A 75 -2.92 -1.27 -16.37
C ASN A 75 -2.15 -2.08 -15.30
N PRO A 76 -2.64 -3.28 -14.95
CA PRO A 76 -1.95 -4.18 -14.04
C PRO A 76 -0.66 -4.69 -14.70
N ARG A 77 0.43 -4.73 -13.94
CA ARG A 77 1.75 -5.17 -14.41
C ARG A 77 2.01 -6.64 -14.10
#